data_AF-A0A3P6TLA0-F1
#
_entry.id   AF-A0A3P6TLA0-F1
#
_cell.length_a   1.000
_cell.length_b   1.000
_cell.length_c   1.000
_cell.angle_alpha   90.00
_cell.angle_beta   90.00
_cell.angle_gamma   90.00
#
_symmetry.space_group_name_H-M   'P 1'
#
loop_
_entity.id
_entity.type
_entity.pdbx_description
1 polymer ?
#
loop_
_entity_poly.entity_id
_entity_poly.type
_entity_poly.pdbx_seq_one_letter_code
_entity_poly.pdbx_strand_id
1 'polypeptide(L)'
;KGDRFSSSSVTGVMEGFGSSKKVEKSPCVVLSDSDNDDKLQLSASTSKLIRTQLNKTLECRLLAKCLKDVAAKAISGDAPSVNRLLGCRSDSMSESESEPVVNDASIMSSSCAERHIKKIAEDLERIEKDLNSLRESFVEYYQKKIADELKEDESCRIQ
;
A
#
# COMPACT_ATOMS: atom_id res chain seq x y z
N LYS A 1 50.18 -2.55 33.18
CA LYS A 1 51.22 -1.59 32.73
C LYS A 1 51.11 -1.50 31.20
N GLY A 2 50.46 -0.53 30.57
CA GLY A 2 49.67 0.60 31.04
C GLY A 2 48.88 1.14 29.85
N ASP A 3 47.69 1.65 30.12
CA ASP A 3 46.86 2.38 29.17
C ASP A 3 47.52 3.71 28.79
N ARG A 4 47.40 4.11 27.52
CA ARG A 4 47.58 5.51 27.12
C ARG A 4 46.67 5.92 25.98
N PHE A 5 45.65 6.65 26.41
CA PHE A 5 44.93 7.74 25.76
C PHE A 5 45.60 8.39 24.54
N SER A 6 44.77 8.77 23.57
CA SER A 6 44.85 10.09 22.95
C SER A 6 43.43 10.62 22.73
N SER A 7 43.08 11.55 23.62
CA SER A 7 41.97 12.48 23.52
C SER A 7 42.45 13.69 22.72
N SER A 8 41.60 14.26 21.88
CA SER A 8 41.71 15.66 21.47
C SER A 8 40.32 16.25 21.38
N SER A 9 39.98 16.98 22.43
CA SER A 9 38.92 17.98 22.51
C SER A 9 39.42 19.30 21.92
N VAL A 10 38.57 20.01 21.16
CA VAL A 10 38.65 21.47 21.09
C VAL A 10 37.24 22.08 21.04
N THR A 11 37.16 23.20 21.71
CA THR A 11 36.06 24.02 22.21
C THR A 11 35.14 24.63 21.16
N GLY A 12 33.90 24.88 21.58
CA GLY A 12 32.86 25.52 20.80
C GLY A 12 33.01 27.03 20.61
N VAL A 13 32.14 27.57 19.75
CA VAL A 13 31.74 28.98 19.68
C VAL A 13 30.25 29.00 19.38
N MET A 14 29.53 29.74 20.19
CA MET A 14 28.11 30.05 20.09
C MET A 14 27.93 31.32 19.23
N GLU A 15 26.76 31.40 18.60
CA GLU A 15 26.14 32.57 17.93
C GLU A 15 26.55 32.93 16.49
N GLY A 16 25.51 33.05 15.66
CA GLY A 16 25.56 33.53 14.29
C GLY A 16 24.18 33.51 13.66
N PHE A 17 23.28 34.39 14.11
CA PHE A 17 22.06 34.76 13.40
C PHE A 17 22.43 35.22 11.97
N GLY A 18 21.74 34.69 10.95
CA GLY A 18 22.00 35.15 9.58
C GLY A 18 21.21 34.48 8.47
N SER A 19 20.00 35.00 8.25
CA SER A 19 19.39 35.21 6.93
C SER A 19 18.72 34.04 6.19
N SER A 20 17.39 34.13 6.17
CA SER A 20 16.53 34.08 4.97
C SER A 20 16.69 32.94 3.98
N LYS A 21 15.79 31.96 4.07
CA LYS A 21 14.92 31.64 2.93
C LYS A 21 13.48 31.68 3.38
N LYS A 22 12.76 32.69 2.85
CA LYS A 22 11.33 32.86 3.02
C LYS A 22 10.64 31.56 2.59
N VAL A 23 9.92 30.94 3.52
CA VAL A 23 8.85 30.02 3.16
C VAL A 23 7.81 30.90 2.47
N GLU A 24 7.80 30.87 1.14
CA GLU A 24 6.66 31.35 0.38
C GLU A 24 5.48 30.44 0.75
N LYS A 25 4.70 30.87 1.74
CA LYS A 25 3.32 30.45 1.88
C LYS A 25 2.65 30.78 0.55
N SER A 26 2.43 29.78 -0.29
CA SER A 26 1.48 29.90 -1.39
C SER A 26 0.15 30.32 -0.76
N PRO A 27 -0.39 31.49 -1.09
CA PRO A 27 -1.68 31.86 -0.56
C PRO A 27 -2.71 31.01 -1.32
N CYS A 28 -3.44 30.16 -0.60
CA CYS A 28 -4.68 29.62 -1.11
C CYS A 28 -5.67 30.79 -1.17
N VAL A 29 -5.59 31.57 -2.24
CA VAL A 29 -6.55 32.61 -2.58
C VAL A 29 -7.70 31.90 -3.28
N VAL A 30 -8.69 31.45 -2.50
CA VAL A 30 -10.02 31.19 -3.06
C VAL A 30 -10.69 32.55 -3.19
N LEU A 31 -10.49 33.20 -4.34
CA LEU A 31 -11.40 34.23 -4.81
C LEU A 31 -12.26 33.59 -5.90
N SER A 32 -13.52 33.39 -5.59
CA SER A 32 -14.54 33.07 -6.58
C SER A 32 -15.78 33.85 -6.19
N ASP A 33 -15.81 35.10 -6.62
CA ASP A 33 -17.04 35.88 -6.76
C ASP A 33 -17.23 36.10 -8.26
N SER A 34 -18.11 35.28 -8.84
CA SER A 34 -18.64 35.39 -10.20
C SER A 34 -19.68 34.29 -10.35
N ASP A 35 -20.95 34.69 -10.33
CA ASP A 35 -22.13 33.89 -10.64
C ASP A 35 -22.00 33.14 -11.98
N ASN A 36 -21.39 31.95 -11.95
CA ASN A 36 -21.60 30.94 -12.97
C ASN A 36 -21.79 29.61 -12.26
N ASP A 37 -22.89 28.94 -12.60
CA ASP A 37 -23.21 27.55 -12.29
C ASP A 37 -22.27 26.60 -13.07
N ASP A 38 -20.98 26.94 -13.13
CA ASP A 38 -19.90 26.24 -13.82
C ASP A 38 -19.43 25.09 -12.92
N LYS A 39 -20.19 24.00 -12.96
CA LYS A 39 -19.80 22.62 -12.66
C LYS A 39 -18.31 22.48 -12.28
N LEU A 40 -17.99 22.60 -10.99
CA LEU A 40 -16.62 22.55 -10.45
C LEU A 40 -15.79 21.42 -11.11
N GLN A 41 -14.88 21.82 -12.01
CA GLN A 41 -13.98 20.90 -12.72
C GLN A 41 -12.65 20.84 -11.98
N LEU A 42 -12.06 19.64 -11.91
CA LEU A 42 -10.75 19.48 -11.30
C LEU A 42 -9.64 19.93 -12.25
N SER A 43 -8.50 20.34 -11.70
CA SER A 43 -7.31 20.56 -12.53
C SER A 43 -6.89 19.26 -13.25
N ALA A 44 -6.23 19.39 -14.40
CA ALA A 44 -5.72 18.24 -15.15
C ALA A 44 -4.72 17.40 -14.33
N SER A 45 -3.91 18.03 -13.47
CA SER A 45 -2.97 17.36 -12.58
C SER A 45 -3.68 16.52 -11.52
N THR A 46 -4.71 17.07 -10.86
CA THR A 46 -5.50 16.34 -9.87
C THR A 46 -6.27 15.20 -10.54
N SER A 47 -6.82 15.45 -11.73
CA SER A 47 -7.53 14.43 -12.51
C SER A 47 -6.62 13.22 -12.81
N LYS A 48 -5.40 13.48 -13.30
CA LYS A 48 -4.39 12.44 -13.55
C LYS A 48 -3.98 11.70 -12.26
N LEU A 49 -3.83 12.43 -11.15
CA LEU A 49 -3.47 11.84 -9.86
C LEU A 49 -4.53 10.84 -9.39
N ILE A 50 -5.82 11.20 -9.50
CA ILE A 50 -6.92 10.33 -9.10
C ILE A 50 -6.96 9.05 -9.95
N ARG A 51 -6.79 9.15 -11.28
CA ARG A 51 -6.70 7.97 -12.16
C ARG A 51 -5.51 7.09 -11.80
N THR A 52 -4.36 7.69 -11.53
CA THR A 52 -3.15 6.97 -11.10
C THR A 52 -3.41 6.23 -9.79
N GLN A 53 -4.05 6.88 -8.82
CA GLN A 53 -4.37 6.25 -7.53
C GLN A 53 -5.37 5.09 -7.70
N LEU A 54 -6.39 5.27 -8.52
CA LEU A 54 -7.38 4.22 -8.81
C LEU A 54 -6.71 2.97 -9.40
N ASN A 55 -5.82 3.12 -10.37
CA ASN A 55 -5.11 2.00 -10.99
C ASN A 55 -4.17 1.30 -10.00
N LYS A 56 -3.39 2.07 -9.22
CA LYS A 56 -2.51 1.50 -8.20
C LYS A 56 -3.29 0.74 -7.14
N THR A 57 -4.40 1.30 -6.67
CA THR A 57 -5.27 0.61 -5.70
C THR A 57 -5.86 -0.67 -6.29
N LEU A 58 -6.28 -0.66 -7.56
CA LEU A 58 -6.73 -1.87 -8.25
C LEU A 58 -5.61 -2.93 -8.30
N GLU A 59 -4.40 -2.57 -8.71
CA GLU A 59 -3.24 -3.48 -8.75
C GLU A 59 -2.95 -4.08 -7.37
N CYS A 60 -2.92 -3.25 -6.32
CA CYS A 60 -2.74 -3.70 -4.94
C CYS A 60 -3.83 -4.69 -4.52
N ARG A 61 -5.08 -4.46 -4.92
CA ARG A 61 -6.20 -5.36 -4.62
C ARG A 61 -6.03 -6.71 -5.28
N LEU A 62 -5.63 -6.74 -6.55
CA LEU A 62 -5.37 -7.99 -7.26
C LEU A 62 -4.21 -8.76 -6.62
N LEU A 63 -3.14 -8.06 -6.26
CA LEU A 63 -2.00 -8.64 -5.57
C LEU A 63 -2.38 -9.23 -4.21
N ALA A 64 -3.09 -8.48 -3.37
CA ALA A 64 -3.52 -8.94 -2.04
C ALA A 64 -4.38 -10.21 -2.12
N LYS A 65 -5.37 -10.22 -3.02
CA LYS A 65 -6.22 -11.39 -3.26
C LYS A 65 -5.41 -12.58 -3.76
N CYS A 66 -4.48 -12.37 -4.70
CA CYS A 66 -3.61 -13.42 -5.20
C CYS A 66 -2.76 -14.03 -4.09
N LEU A 67 -2.12 -13.19 -3.27
CA LEU A 67 -1.30 -13.64 -2.14
C LEU A 67 -2.13 -14.45 -1.14
N LYS A 68 -3.33 -13.97 -0.81
CA LYS A 68 -4.27 -14.68 0.07
C LYS A 68 -4.61 -16.06 -0.46
N ASP A 69 -5.07 -16.15 -1.71
CA ASP A 69 -5.46 -17.42 -2.34
C ASP A 69 -4.29 -18.41 -2.44
N VAL A 70 -3.11 -17.90 -2.81
CA VAL A 70 -1.90 -18.72 -2.98
C VAL A 70 -1.42 -19.25 -1.64
N ALA A 71 -1.40 -18.41 -0.60
CA ALA A 71 -1.01 -18.84 0.73
C ALA A 71 -1.99 -19.87 1.30
N ALA A 72 -3.30 -19.68 1.12
CA ALA A 72 -4.31 -20.65 1.56
C ALA A 72 -4.08 -22.04 0.94
N LYS A 73 -3.74 -22.09 -0.36
CA LYS A 73 -3.37 -23.35 -1.04
C LYS A 73 -2.09 -23.94 -0.48
N ALA A 74 -1.03 -23.14 -0.38
CA ALA A 74 0.27 -23.61 0.12
C ALA A 74 0.18 -24.14 1.56
N ILE A 75 -0.56 -23.45 2.43
CA ILE A 75 -0.82 -23.86 3.82
C ILE A 75 -1.61 -25.18 3.88
N SER A 76 -2.52 -25.40 2.92
CA SER A 76 -3.29 -26.65 2.81
C SER A 76 -2.49 -27.79 2.19
N GLY A 77 -1.25 -27.55 1.76
CA GLY A 77 -0.38 -28.54 1.11
C GLY A 77 -0.53 -28.61 -0.41
N ASP A 78 -1.36 -27.77 -1.01
CA ASP A 78 -1.56 -27.70 -2.47
C ASP A 78 -0.46 -26.87 -3.15
N ALA A 79 -0.03 -27.31 -4.34
CA ALA A 79 0.93 -26.57 -5.14
C ALA A 79 0.34 -25.24 -5.65
N PRO A 80 0.98 -24.09 -5.36
CA PRO A 80 0.49 -22.81 -5.85
C PRO A 80 0.77 -22.63 -7.34
N SER A 81 -0.11 -21.89 -8.03
CA SER A 81 0.09 -21.59 -9.46
C SER A 81 1.17 -20.53 -9.64
N VAL A 82 2.27 -20.90 -10.31
CA VAL A 82 3.37 -19.98 -10.65
C VAL A 82 2.88 -18.81 -11.51
N ASN A 83 1.96 -19.06 -12.44
CA ASN A 83 1.36 -18.01 -13.28
C ASN A 83 0.61 -16.98 -12.44
N ARG A 84 -0.11 -17.41 -11.40
CA ARG A 84 -0.78 -16.49 -10.47
C ARG A 84 0.24 -15.66 -9.69
N LEU A 85 1.31 -16.27 -9.19
CA LEU A 85 2.40 -15.58 -8.47
C LEU A 85 3.11 -14.53 -9.31
N LEU A 86 3.33 -14.82 -10.60
CA LEU A 86 3.95 -13.89 -11.55
C LEU A 86 2.99 -12.80 -12.04
N GLY A 87 1.73 -12.81 -11.61
CA GLY A 87 0.72 -11.85 -12.06
C GLY A 87 0.27 -12.06 -13.50
N CYS A 88 0.53 -13.23 -14.09
CA CYS A 88 0.04 -13.57 -15.42
C CYS A 88 -1.49 -13.70 -15.36
N ARG A 89 -2.18 -12.73 -15.98
CA ARG A 89 -3.62 -12.76 -16.21
C ARG A 89 -3.94 -13.88 -17.19
N SER A 90 -3.98 -15.11 -16.70
CA SER A 90 -4.52 -16.23 -17.48
C SER A 90 -6.04 -16.02 -17.60
N ASP A 91 -6.64 -16.42 -18.72
CA ASP A 91 -8.03 -16.19 -19.14
C ASP A 91 -9.14 -16.71 -18.19
N SER A 92 -8.78 -17.14 -16.98
CA SER A 92 -9.68 -17.66 -15.96
C SER A 92 -9.87 -16.72 -14.76
N MET A 93 -9.37 -15.49 -14.84
CA MET A 93 -9.83 -14.40 -13.96
C MET A 93 -11.26 -14.06 -14.38
N SER A 94 -12.25 -14.37 -13.54
CA SER A 94 -13.65 -13.95 -13.72
C SER A 94 -13.69 -12.52 -14.27
N GLU A 95 -14.41 -12.31 -15.37
CA GLU A 95 -14.55 -11.06 -16.17
C GLU A 95 -15.07 -9.83 -15.37
N SER A 96 -15.06 -9.91 -14.04
CA SER A 96 -15.54 -8.92 -13.07
C SER A 96 -14.44 -7.97 -12.59
N GLU A 97 -13.19 -8.17 -13.01
CA GLU A 97 -12.08 -7.26 -12.66
C GLU A 97 -12.05 -6.08 -13.62
N SER A 98 -12.41 -4.91 -13.10
CA SER A 98 -12.42 -3.65 -13.84
C SER A 98 -11.07 -3.43 -14.52
N GLU A 99 -11.09 -3.10 -15.81
CA GLU A 99 -9.87 -2.74 -16.53
C GLU A 99 -9.22 -1.49 -15.91
N PRO A 100 -7.87 -1.38 -15.94
CA PRO A 100 -7.19 -0.17 -15.52
C PRO A 100 -7.67 1.01 -16.36
N VAL A 101 -7.96 2.13 -15.70
CA VAL A 101 -8.40 3.35 -16.37
C VAL A 101 -7.23 3.97 -17.12
N VAL A 102 -7.45 4.42 -18.36
CA VAL A 102 -6.41 5.12 -19.14
C VAL A 102 -5.93 6.34 -18.38
N ASN A 103 -4.64 6.42 -18.10
CA ASN A 103 -4.06 7.48 -17.29
C ASN A 103 -3.74 8.72 -18.15
N ASP A 104 -4.80 9.40 -18.60
CA ASP A 104 -4.68 10.64 -19.36
C ASP A 104 -4.76 11.90 -18.48
N ALA A 105 -4.45 13.06 -19.06
CA ALA A 105 -4.59 14.36 -18.41
C ALA A 105 -5.98 15.00 -18.65
N SER A 106 -6.97 14.22 -19.10
CA SER A 106 -8.31 14.72 -19.36
C SER A 106 -8.93 15.24 -18.06
N ILE A 107 -9.56 16.41 -18.12
CA ILE A 107 -10.18 17.05 -16.96
C ILE A 107 -11.40 16.24 -16.53
N MET A 108 -11.46 15.87 -15.24
CA MET A 108 -12.61 15.17 -14.66
C MET A 108 -13.53 16.15 -13.90
N SER A 109 -14.84 15.87 -13.91
CA SER A 109 -15.79 16.60 -13.06
C SER A 109 -15.63 16.19 -11.59
N SER A 110 -16.00 17.08 -10.65
CA SER A 110 -16.01 16.75 -9.21
C SER A 110 -16.79 15.46 -8.90
N SER A 111 -17.98 15.31 -9.48
CA SER A 111 -18.80 14.10 -9.29
C SER A 111 -18.15 12.81 -9.82
N CYS A 112 -17.30 12.90 -10.84
CA CYS A 112 -16.53 11.75 -11.33
C CYS A 112 -15.39 11.41 -10.36
N ALA A 113 -14.69 12.43 -9.88
CA ALA A 113 -13.64 12.30 -8.88
C ALA A 113 -14.15 11.67 -7.59
N GLU A 114 -15.30 12.13 -7.07
CA GLU A 114 -15.92 11.57 -5.86
C GLU A 114 -16.23 10.08 -6.01
N ARG A 115 -16.76 9.66 -7.17
CA ARG A 115 -16.99 8.23 -7.45
C ARG A 115 -15.70 7.44 -7.46
N HIS A 116 -14.62 7.97 -8.06
CA HIS A 116 -13.31 7.30 -8.06
C HIS A 116 -12.71 7.22 -6.65
N ILE A 117 -12.80 8.29 -5.86
CA ILE A 117 -12.32 8.32 -4.47
C ILE A 117 -13.09 7.32 -3.62
N LYS A 118 -14.43 7.26 -3.75
CA LYS A 118 -15.25 6.27 -3.06
C LYS A 118 -14.83 4.85 -3.44
N LYS A 119 -14.62 4.59 -4.73
CA LYS A 119 -14.16 3.30 -5.22
C LYS A 119 -12.78 2.91 -4.67
N ILE A 120 -11.84 3.87 -4.62
CA ILE A 120 -10.52 3.69 -4.01
C ILE A 120 -10.68 3.29 -2.54
N ALA A 121 -11.52 3.99 -1.77
CA ALA A 121 -11.75 3.68 -0.36
C ALA A 121 -12.31 2.27 -0.17
N GLU A 122 -13.33 1.87 -0.95
CA GLU A 122 -13.90 0.51 -0.90
C GLU A 122 -12.87 -0.55 -1.27
N ASP A 123 -12.01 -0.30 -2.26
CA ASP A 123 -10.97 -1.26 -2.65
C ASP A 123 -9.85 -1.34 -1.60
N LEU A 124 -9.51 -0.24 -0.91
CA LEU A 124 -8.59 -0.24 0.23
C LEU A 124 -9.13 -1.06 1.41
N GLU A 125 -10.42 -0.95 1.73
CA GLU A 125 -11.06 -1.77 2.77
C GLU A 125 -10.99 -3.26 2.42
N ARG A 126 -11.24 -3.61 1.15
CA ARG A 126 -11.09 -5.00 0.66
C ARG A 126 -9.65 -5.50 0.77
N ILE A 127 -8.67 -4.66 0.40
CA ILE A 127 -7.23 -4.98 0.54
C ILE A 127 -6.91 -5.29 2.00
N GLU A 128 -7.32 -4.43 2.93
CA GLU A 128 -7.07 -4.61 4.36
C GLU A 128 -7.66 -5.93 4.86
N LYS A 129 -8.91 -6.23 4.48
CA LYS A 129 -9.56 -7.49 4.85
C LYS A 129 -8.80 -8.71 4.31
N ASP A 130 -8.39 -8.69 3.04
CA ASP A 130 -7.66 -9.80 2.43
C ASP A 130 -6.30 -10.03 3.09
N LEU A 131 -5.57 -8.94 3.41
CA LEU A 131 -4.28 -9.02 4.10
C LEU A 131 -4.41 -9.48 5.56
N ASN A 132 -5.47 -9.07 6.27
CA ASN A 132 -5.74 -9.55 7.62
C ASN A 132 -6.10 -11.04 7.64
N SER A 133 -6.96 -11.51 6.72
CA SER A 133 -7.27 -12.94 6.60
C SER A 133 -6.03 -13.77 6.24
N LEU A 134 -5.14 -13.24 5.38
CA LEU A 134 -3.86 -13.86 5.09
C LEU A 134 -2.98 -13.97 6.35
N ARG A 135 -2.88 -12.89 7.13
CA ARG A 135 -2.13 -12.87 8.40
C ARG A 135 -2.68 -13.91 9.38
N GLU A 136 -3.99 -13.99 9.56
CA GLU A 136 -4.65 -14.96 10.43
C GLU A 136 -4.34 -16.41 9.98
N SER A 137 -4.40 -16.68 8.68
CA SER A 137 -4.08 -18.00 8.12
C SER A 137 -2.64 -18.44 8.47
N PHE A 138 -1.67 -17.52 8.41
CA PHE A 138 -0.30 -17.82 8.82
C PHE A 138 -0.17 -18.07 10.32
N VAL A 139 -0.88 -17.30 11.14
CA VAL A 139 -0.88 -17.50 12.61
C VAL A 139 -1.40 -18.89 12.94
N GLU A 140 -2.54 -19.29 12.37
CA GLU A 140 -3.12 -20.62 12.59
C GLU A 140 -2.17 -21.74 12.11
N TYR A 141 -1.59 -21.58 10.92
CA TYR A 141 -0.65 -22.55 10.37
C TYR A 141 0.56 -22.78 11.28
N TYR A 142 1.22 -21.70 11.73
CA TYR A 142 2.42 -21.84 12.57
C TYR A 142 2.09 -22.29 13.99
N GLN A 143 0.94 -21.91 14.54
CA GLN A 143 0.47 -22.45 15.83
C GLN A 143 0.29 -23.96 15.75
N LYS A 144 -0.34 -24.45 14.67
CA LYS A 144 -0.50 -25.89 14.42
C LYS A 144 0.85 -26.58 14.23
N LYS A 145 1.72 -26.02 13.39
CA LYS A 145 3.05 -26.59 13.10
C LYS A 145 3.89 -26.76 14.38
N ILE A 146 3.94 -25.75 15.24
CA ILE A 146 4.66 -25.82 16.52
C ILE A 146 4.04 -26.90 17.43
N ALA A 147 2.70 -26.98 17.48
CA ALA A 147 2.03 -28.00 18.29
C ALA A 147 2.30 -29.43 17.79
N ASP A 148 2.43 -29.61 16.47
CA ASP A 148 2.75 -30.90 15.86
C ASP A 148 4.22 -31.28 16.11
N GLU A 149 5.17 -30.33 15.95
CA GLU A 149 6.60 -30.54 16.26
C GLU A 149 6.82 -30.92 17.74
N LEU A 150 6.14 -30.25 18.68
CA LEU A 150 6.21 -30.59 20.10
C LEU A 150 5.66 -31.98 20.43
N LYS A 151 4.65 -32.46 19.69
CA LYS A 151 4.13 -33.83 19.85
C LYS A 151 5.09 -34.88 19.29
N GLU A 152 5.74 -34.59 18.17
CA GLU A 152 6.75 -35.47 17.58
C GLU A 152 7.96 -35.62 18.50
N ASP A 153 8.43 -34.53 19.12
CA ASP A 153 9.55 -34.54 20.09
C ASP A 153 9.24 -35.40 21.34
N GLU A 154 8.02 -35.32 21.87
CA GLU A 154 7.60 -36.18 22.98
C GLU A 154 7.38 -37.63 22.56
N SER A 155 6.97 -37.87 21.30
CA SER A 155 6.83 -39.22 20.74
C SER A 155 8.19 -39.90 20.52
N CYS A 156 9.26 -39.11 20.34
CA CYS A 156 10.64 -39.62 20.19
C CYS A 156 11.35 -39.90 21.53
N ARG A 157 10.75 -39.57 22.68
CA ARG A 157 11.35 -39.75 24.01
C ARG A 157 11.16 -41.14 24.64
N ILE A 158 10.59 -42.12 23.92
CA ILE A 158 10.37 -43.47 24.46
C ILE A 158 10.86 -44.54 23.48
N GLN A 159 12.08 -45.04 23.72
CA GLN A 159 12.36 -46.44 24.11
C GLN A 159 13.83 -46.65 24.49
#